data_AF-A0A7X4FGN2-F1
#
_entry.id   AF-A0A7X4FGN2-F1
#
_cell.length_a   1.000
_cell.length_b   1.000
_cell.length_c   1.000
_cell.angle_alpha   90.00
_cell.angle_beta   90.00
_cell.angle_gamma   90.00
#
_symmetry.space_group_name_H-M   'P 1'
#
loop_
_entity.id
_entity.type
_entity.pdbx_description
1 polymer ?
#
loop_
_entity_poly.entity_id
_entity_poly.type
_entity_poly.pdbx_seq_one_letter_code
_entity_poly.pdbx_strand_id
1 'polypeptide(L)' 'MRHLRDPDEKVIAWKQAKAELKLNDEPSRPFGLCAGEFSVPDDFDDPLPEYVIEEFEGKK' A
#
# COMPACT_ATOMS: atom_id res chain seq x y z
N MET A 1 5.79 28.27 25.23
CA MET A 1 6.16 26.89 24.85
C MET A 1 5.10 25.94 25.35
N ARG A 2 4.17 25.48 24.50
CA ARG A 2 3.17 24.47 24.89
C ARG A 2 3.85 23.11 24.92
N HIS A 3 4.16 22.61 26.11
CA HIS A 3 4.46 21.20 26.29
C HIS A 3 3.13 20.46 26.25
N LEU A 4 2.79 19.82 25.13
CA LEU A 4 1.81 18.73 25.17
C LEU A 4 2.44 17.61 25.99
N ARG A 5 2.00 17.45 27.24
CA ARG A 5 2.47 16.39 28.12
C ARG A 5 1.32 15.83 28.96
N ASP A 6 0.34 15.26 28.28
CA ASP A 6 -0.42 14.16 28.83
C ASP A 6 -0.53 13.04 27.77
N PRO A 7 -0.06 11.81 28.05
CA PRO A 7 -0.21 10.66 27.16
C PRO A 7 -1.68 10.42 26.76
N ASP A 8 -2.60 10.78 27.65
CA ASP A 8 -4.04 10.65 27.46
C ASP A 8 -4.58 11.60 26.39
N GLU A 9 -4.03 12.81 26.25
CA GLU A 9 -4.40 13.74 25.18
C GLU A 9 -4.01 13.20 23.80
N LYS A 10 -2.84 12.54 23.69
CA LYS A 10 -2.42 11.87 22.45
C LYS A 10 -3.36 10.72 22.11
N VAL A 11 -3.75 9.92 23.10
CA VAL A 11 -4.70 8.81 22.89
C VAL A 11 -6.07 9.33 22.44
N ILE A 12 -6.56 10.41 23.03
CA ILE A 12 -7.85 11.03 22.67
C ILE A 12 -7.78 11.60 21.25
N ALA A 13 -6.72 12.32 20.91
CA ALA A 13 -6.53 12.89 19.57
C ALA A 13 -6.49 11.79 18.48
N TRP A 14 -5.86 10.65 18.76
CA TRP A 14 -5.82 9.52 17.82
C TRP A 14 -7.18 8.83 17.66
N LYS A 15 -7.96 8.73 18.74
CA LYS A 15 -9.33 8.20 18.67
C LYS A 15 -10.26 9.08 17.83
N GLN A 16 -10.15 10.40 17.98
CA GLN A 16 -10.94 11.37 17.22
C GLN A 16 -10.56 11.37 15.73
N ALA A 17 -9.26 11.42 15.42
CA ALA A 17 -8.79 11.37 14.03
C ALA A 17 -9.18 10.06 13.31
N LYS A 18 -9.15 8.91 14.01
CA LYS A 18 -9.57 7.63 13.44
C LYS A 18 -11.08 7.60 13.11
N ALA A 19 -11.91 8.25 13.92
CA ALA A 19 -13.36 8.36 13.69
C ALA A 19 -13.68 9.29 12.50
N GLU A 20 -12.89 10.34 12.30
CA GLU A 20 -13.05 11.27 11.16
C GLU A 20 -12.60 10.66 9.83
N LEU A 21 -11.65 9.70 9.85
CA LEU A 21 -11.09 9.06 8.65
C LEU A 21 -12.04 8.09 7.91
N LYS A 22 -13.32 7.92 8.31
CA LYS A 22 -14.28 6.95 7.71
C LYS A 22 -13.63 5.59 7.40
N LEU A 23 -12.80 5.10 8.33
CA LEU A 23 -12.34 3.72 8.29
C LEU A 23 -13.55 2.84 8.60
N ASN A 24 -14.29 2.44 7.56
CA ASN A 24 -15.31 1.41 7.70
C ASN A 24 -14.63 0.16 8.26
N ASP A 25 -15.30 -0.57 9.16
CA ASP A 25 -14.86 -1.88 9.66
C ASP A 25 -14.89 -2.98 8.57
N GLU A 26 -14.93 -2.57 7.29
CA GLU A 26 -14.79 -3.48 6.16
C GLU A 26 -13.47 -4.25 6.31
N PRO A 27 -13.52 -5.59 6.21
CA PRO A 27 -12.31 -6.38 6.30
C PRO A 27 -11.34 -5.92 5.23
N SER A 28 -10.09 -5.71 5.63
CA SER A 28 -9.00 -5.47 4.68
C SER A 28 -9.03 -6.60 3.65
N ARG A 29 -8.86 -6.25 2.37
CA ARG A 29 -8.77 -7.26 1.31
C ARG A 29 -7.65 -8.24 1.72
N PRO A 30 -7.91 -9.55 1.70
CA PRO A 30 -6.88 -10.52 2.04
C PRO A 30 -5.70 -10.36 1.08
N PHE A 31 -4.49 -10.39 1.64
CA PHE A 31 -3.27 -10.36 0.84
C PHE A 31 -3.14 -11.66 0.06
N GLY A 32 -2.73 -11.55 -1.21
CA GLY A 32 -2.44 -12.72 -2.04
C GLY A 32 -3.68 -13.57 -2.33
N LEU A 33 -4.69 -12.99 -2.99
CA LEU A 33 -5.89 -13.73 -3.45
C LEU A 33 -5.55 -14.99 -4.26
N CYS A 34 -4.41 -14.98 -4.96
CA CYS A 34 -3.90 -16.09 -5.76
C CYS A 34 -2.59 -16.67 -5.19
N ALA A 35 -2.38 -16.62 -3.87
CA ALA A 35 -1.15 -17.13 -3.25
C ALA A 35 -0.95 -18.62 -3.58
N GLY A 36 0.20 -18.96 -4.17
CA GLY A 36 0.53 -20.33 -4.58
C GLY A 36 -0.09 -20.75 -5.92
N GLU A 37 -0.90 -19.92 -6.56
CA GLU A 37 -1.49 -20.21 -7.88
C GLU A 37 -0.60 -19.76 -9.04
N PHE A 38 0.48 -19.01 -8.76
CA PHE A 38 1.48 -18.60 -9.74
C PHE A 38 2.88 -18.95 -9.24
N SER A 39 3.74 -19.35 -10.18
CA SER A 39 5.18 -19.50 -9.94
C SER A 39 5.88 -18.30 -10.57
N VAL A 40 6.72 -17.63 -9.79
CA VAL A 40 7.55 -16.55 -10.30
C VAL A 40 8.69 -17.18 -11.11
N PRO A 41 8.86 -16.84 -12.39
CA PRO A 41 10.00 -17.28 -13.18
C PRO A 41 11.33 -16.80 -12.61
N ASP A 42 12.41 -17.55 -12.83
CA ASP A 42 13.76 -17.18 -12.35
C ASP A 42 14.27 -15.88 -12.97
N ASP A 43 13.77 -15.51 -14.16
CA ASP A 43 14.10 -14.31 -14.93
C ASP A 43 13.12 -13.14 -14.70
N PHE A 44 12.26 -13.20 -13.67
CA PHE A 44 11.27 -12.14 -13.42
C PHE A 44 11.90 -10.76 -13.17
N ASP A 45 13.07 -10.73 -12.54
CA ASP A 45 13.80 -9.50 -12.24
C ASP A 45 14.71 -9.03 -13.39
N ASP A 46 14.75 -9.77 -14.51
CA ASP A 46 15.53 -9.39 -15.68
C ASP A 46 14.95 -8.13 -16.36
N PRO A 47 15.78 -7.35 -17.08
CA PRO A 47 15.31 -6.19 -17.81
C PRO A 47 14.23 -6.57 -18.84
N LEU A 48 13.23 -5.70 -18.99
CA LEU A 48 12.20 -5.88 -20.01
C LEU A 48 12.81 -5.90 -21.42
N PRO A 49 12.26 -6.71 -22.35
CA PRO A 49 12.68 -6.68 -23.75
C PRO A 49 12.49 -5.30 -24.39
N GLU A 50 13.40 -4.90 -25.28
CA GLU A 50 13.39 -3.57 -25.93
C GLU A 50 12.05 -3.23 -26.59
N TYR A 51 11.43 -4.19 -27.29
CA TYR A 51 10.15 -3.97 -27.96
C TYR A 51 9.00 -3.63 -26.99
N VAL A 52 9.06 -4.14 -25.75
CA VAL A 52 8.07 -3.85 -24.70
C VAL A 52 8.28 -2.41 -24.20
N ILE A 53 9.54 -2.01 -24.04
CA ILE A 53 9.91 -0.65 -23.65
C ILE A 53 9.49 0.35 -24.73
N GLU A 54 9.79 0.09 -26.00
CA GLU A 54 9.39 0.94 -27.13
C GLU A 54 7.86 1.10 -27.24
N GLU A 55 7.10 0.02 -27.01
CA GLU A 55 5.63 0.06 -26.97
C GLU A 55 5.12 0.88 -25.78
N PHE A 56 5.71 0.71 -24.61
CA PHE A 56 5.37 1.48 -23.41
C PHE A 56 5.68 2.98 -23.57
N GLU A 57 6.80 3.31 -24.21
CA GLU A 57 7.25 4.67 -24.47
C GLU A 57 6.56 5.33 -25.69
N GLY A 58 5.70 4.60 -26.40
CA GLY A 58 4.96 5.12 -27.54
C GLY A 58 5.83 5.42 -28.77
N LYS A 59 6.95 4.71 -28.95
CA LYS A 59 7.91 4.91 -30.05
C LYS A 59 7.51 4.19 -31.36
N LYS A 60 6.22 3.89 -31.57
CA LYS A 60 5.71 3.23 -32.78
C LYS A 60 5.28 4.23 -33.86
#